data_AF-A0A845I244-F1
#
_entry.id   AF-A0A845I244-F1
#
_cell.length_a   1.000
_cell.length_b   1.000
_cell.length_c   1.000
_cell.angle_alpha   90.00
_cell.angle_beta   90.00
_cell.angle_gamma   90.00
#
_symmetry.space_group_name_H-M   'P 1'
#
loop_
_entity.id
_entity.type
_entity.pdbx_description
1 polymer ?
#
loop_
_entity_poly.entity_id
_entity_poly.type
_entity_poly.pdbx_seq_one_letter_code
_entity_poly.pdbx_strand_id
1 'polypeptide(L)'
;MSDNSNLPALSKQVTELVLAGSLEHAEEAFAEAADQFGDLAVVEVLNNIPPQVTALHMAGFDGGKMSLATLLVPPKAWADSLAFIAATWQDDLIEDDPERIAESLFAHIHGVVFSTDDEERRNELLAAASATDHGATAFAILFSMAPKEILEVAGEIISKGPYLTGQTSSDNDVVPLAIALAQASEDGWDRALFELFPEFRHSADLADAEYDDDPDAEPSILQRSTRELLYRLRKQVPSTRSAAKPGSRRSMGTKIFS
;
A
#
# COMPACT_ATOMS: atom_id res chain seq x y z
N MET A 1 -15.99 -22.20 20.82
CA MET A 1 -14.84 -22.60 19.98
C MET A 1 -15.45 -23.11 18.69
N SER A 2 -15.54 -22.26 17.67
CA SER A 2 -15.96 -22.64 16.33
C SER A 2 -14.91 -23.58 15.74
N ASP A 3 -15.35 -24.63 15.06
CA ASP A 3 -14.48 -25.59 14.38
C ASP A 3 -13.76 -24.89 13.22
N ASN A 4 -12.51 -24.45 13.41
CA ASN A 4 -11.64 -23.87 12.37
C ASN A 4 -11.23 -24.88 11.27
N SER A 5 -11.84 -26.06 11.24
CA SER A 5 -11.50 -27.16 10.32
C SER A 5 -11.73 -26.82 8.84
N ASN A 6 -12.61 -25.86 8.54
CA ASN A 6 -12.99 -25.49 7.17
C ASN A 6 -12.21 -24.28 6.61
N LEU A 7 -11.44 -23.55 7.42
CA LEU A 7 -10.72 -22.34 6.97
C LEU A 7 -9.70 -22.59 5.85
N PRO A 8 -8.95 -23.71 5.84
CA PRO A 8 -8.05 -24.01 4.72
C PRO A 8 -8.80 -24.24 3.39
N ALA A 9 -10.00 -24.82 3.46
CA ALA A 9 -10.84 -25.04 2.27
C ALA A 9 -11.38 -23.72 1.74
N LEU A 10 -11.84 -22.84 2.63
CA LEU A 10 -12.30 -21.49 2.28
C LEU A 10 -11.18 -20.64 1.68
N SER A 11 -9.97 -20.65 2.27
CA SER A 11 -8.81 -19.94 1.72
C SER A 11 -8.46 -20.40 0.31
N LYS A 12 -8.52 -21.71 0.05
CA LYS A 12 -8.34 -22.27 -1.28
C LYS A 12 -9.45 -21.82 -2.25
N GLN A 13 -10.71 -21.89 -1.84
CA GLN A 13 -11.86 -21.48 -2.65
C GLN A 13 -11.76 -20.01 -3.04
N VAL A 14 -11.55 -19.10 -2.09
CA VAL A 14 -11.38 -17.66 -2.34
C VAL A 14 -10.21 -17.43 -3.29
N THR A 15 -9.08 -18.11 -3.07
CA THR A 15 -7.92 -17.99 -3.96
C THR A 15 -8.26 -18.39 -5.40
N GLU A 16 -8.96 -19.51 -5.60
CA GLU A 16 -9.36 -19.97 -6.93
C GLU A 16 -10.34 -19.01 -7.59
N LEU A 17 -11.31 -18.47 -6.85
CA LEU A 17 -12.28 -17.49 -7.36
C LEU A 17 -11.60 -16.19 -7.79
N VAL A 18 -10.71 -15.65 -6.96
CA VAL A 18 -9.97 -14.42 -7.28
C VAL A 18 -9.10 -14.61 -8.51
N LEU A 19 -8.35 -15.72 -8.59
CA LEU A 19 -7.51 -16.02 -9.76
C LEU A 19 -8.33 -16.27 -11.04
N ALA A 20 -9.59 -16.70 -10.90
CA ALA A 20 -10.54 -16.82 -12.01
C ALA A 20 -11.20 -15.49 -12.41
N GLY A 21 -10.90 -14.38 -11.71
CA GLY A 21 -11.52 -13.07 -11.92
C GLY A 21 -12.95 -12.96 -11.35
N SER A 22 -13.36 -13.93 -10.53
CA SER A 22 -14.69 -14.03 -9.96
C SER A 22 -14.77 -13.35 -8.59
N LEU A 23 -14.50 -12.05 -8.56
CA LEU A 23 -14.32 -11.27 -7.33
C LEU A 23 -15.61 -11.16 -6.49
N GLU A 24 -16.77 -11.01 -7.13
CA GLU A 24 -18.06 -10.95 -6.43
C GLU A 24 -18.35 -12.24 -5.66
N HIS A 25 -18.14 -13.40 -6.28
CA HIS A 25 -18.30 -14.69 -5.58
C HIS A 25 -17.25 -14.90 -4.48
N ALA A 26 -16.06 -14.28 -4.59
CA ALA A 26 -15.06 -14.31 -3.53
C ALA A 26 -15.52 -13.50 -2.31
N GLU A 27 -16.12 -12.32 -2.53
CA GLU A 27 -16.76 -11.53 -1.46
C GLU A 27 -17.99 -12.25 -0.88
N GLU A 28 -18.82 -12.91 -1.70
CA GLU A 28 -19.93 -13.73 -1.20
C GLU A 28 -19.42 -14.85 -0.28
N ALA A 29 -18.34 -15.53 -0.65
CA ALA A 29 -17.72 -16.55 0.20
C ALA A 29 -17.18 -15.96 1.52
N PHE A 30 -16.66 -14.72 1.51
CA PHE A 30 -16.28 -14.02 2.74
C PHE A 30 -17.49 -13.64 3.60
N ALA A 31 -18.58 -13.16 2.99
CA ALA A 31 -19.81 -12.82 3.70
C ALA A 31 -20.44 -14.05 4.37
N GLU A 32 -20.55 -15.16 3.64
CA GLU A 32 -21.03 -16.43 4.19
C GLU A 32 -20.15 -16.93 5.35
N ALA A 33 -18.83 -16.76 5.22
CA ALA A 33 -17.90 -17.14 6.27
C ALA A 33 -18.02 -16.25 7.52
N ALA A 34 -18.20 -14.94 7.34
CA ALA A 34 -18.45 -14.01 8.44
C ALA A 34 -19.76 -14.34 9.15
N ASP A 35 -20.84 -14.61 8.40
CA ASP A 35 -22.14 -14.99 8.95
C ASP A 35 -22.08 -16.31 9.74
N GLN A 36 -21.30 -17.29 9.27
CA GLN A 36 -21.23 -18.62 9.89
C GLN A 36 -20.21 -18.72 11.03
N PHE A 37 -19.06 -18.06 10.90
CA PHE A 37 -17.90 -18.25 11.76
C PHE A 37 -17.38 -16.96 12.42
N GLY A 38 -17.92 -15.80 12.04
CA GLY A 38 -17.53 -14.47 12.51
C GLY A 38 -16.36 -13.86 11.73
N ASP A 39 -16.17 -12.55 11.87
CA ASP A 39 -15.16 -11.76 11.16
C ASP A 39 -13.72 -12.29 11.34
N LEU A 40 -13.41 -12.86 12.51
CA LEU A 40 -12.10 -13.46 12.79
C LEU A 40 -11.76 -14.61 11.82
N ALA A 41 -12.75 -15.34 11.31
CA ALA A 41 -12.53 -16.36 10.30
C ALA A 41 -12.09 -15.75 8.97
N VAL A 42 -12.69 -14.62 8.58
CA VAL A 42 -12.32 -13.86 7.38
C VAL A 42 -10.91 -13.30 7.51
N VAL A 43 -10.57 -12.72 8.67
CA VAL A 43 -9.22 -12.25 9.02
C VAL A 43 -8.20 -13.38 8.92
N GLU A 44 -8.52 -14.59 9.42
CA GLU A 44 -7.64 -15.75 9.34
C GLU A 44 -7.44 -16.23 7.89
N VAL A 45 -8.50 -16.20 7.06
CA VAL A 45 -8.38 -16.52 5.64
C VAL A 45 -7.52 -15.48 4.90
N LEU A 46 -7.76 -14.19 5.13
CA LEU A 46 -7.00 -13.09 4.51
C LEU A 46 -5.51 -13.12 4.89
N ASN A 47 -5.18 -13.57 6.10
CA ASN A 47 -3.78 -13.80 6.53
C ASN A 47 -3.09 -14.96 5.77
N ASN A 48 -3.86 -15.90 5.23
CA ASN A 48 -3.33 -17.14 4.64
C ASN A 48 -3.37 -17.15 3.10
N ILE A 49 -4.10 -16.24 2.47
CA ILE A 49 -4.06 -16.11 1.01
C ILE A 49 -2.75 -15.44 0.55
N PRO A 50 -2.22 -15.79 -0.63
CA PRO A 50 -1.00 -15.17 -1.13
C PRO A 50 -1.16 -13.66 -1.37
N PRO A 51 -0.13 -12.82 -1.12
CA PRO A 51 -0.24 -11.37 -1.26
C PRO A 51 -0.67 -10.91 -2.66
N GLN A 52 -0.26 -11.61 -3.72
CA GLN A 52 -0.71 -11.32 -5.09
C GLN A 52 -2.21 -11.57 -5.31
N VAL A 53 -2.79 -12.50 -4.56
CA VAL A 53 -4.24 -12.79 -4.59
C VAL A 53 -4.97 -11.71 -3.81
N THR A 54 -4.47 -11.32 -2.64
CA THR A 54 -4.99 -10.17 -1.88
C THR A 54 -5.00 -8.91 -2.75
N ALA A 55 -3.89 -8.61 -3.41
CA ALA A 55 -3.76 -7.46 -4.31
C ALA A 55 -4.78 -7.48 -5.46
N LEU A 56 -4.89 -8.62 -6.15
CA LEU A 56 -5.84 -8.79 -7.25
C LEU A 56 -7.29 -8.64 -6.78
N HIS A 57 -7.61 -9.20 -5.61
CA HIS A 57 -8.94 -9.10 -5.03
C HIS A 57 -9.29 -7.64 -4.74
N MET A 58 -8.46 -6.97 -3.94
CA MET A 58 -8.71 -5.60 -3.50
C MET A 58 -8.63 -4.57 -4.64
N ALA A 59 -7.83 -4.82 -5.68
CA ALA A 59 -7.79 -3.94 -6.86
C ALA A 59 -9.12 -3.90 -7.62
N GLY A 60 -9.97 -4.92 -7.49
CA GLY A 60 -11.32 -4.93 -8.09
C GLY A 60 -12.41 -4.24 -7.25
N PHE A 61 -12.08 -3.87 -6.01
CA PHE A 61 -12.92 -3.09 -5.11
C PHE A 61 -12.21 -1.77 -4.84
N ASP A 62 -12.27 -0.88 -5.82
CA ASP A 62 -11.90 0.51 -5.63
C ASP A 62 -12.81 1.16 -4.56
N GLY A 63 -12.35 2.25 -3.93
CA GLY A 63 -12.99 2.87 -2.75
C GLY A 63 -14.47 3.27 -2.87
N GLY A 64 -15.12 3.06 -4.03
CA GLY A 64 -16.56 3.18 -4.22
C GLY A 64 -17.37 1.91 -3.91
N LYS A 65 -16.74 0.73 -3.73
CA LYS A 65 -17.42 -0.53 -3.40
C LYS A 65 -17.02 -1.02 -2.01
N MET A 66 -18.02 -1.25 -1.16
CA MET A 66 -17.81 -1.89 0.14
C MET A 66 -17.34 -3.33 -0.07
N SER A 67 -16.20 -3.69 0.53
CA SER A 67 -15.58 -5.01 0.46
C SER A 67 -15.22 -5.47 1.87
N LEU A 68 -15.59 -6.70 2.23
CA LEU A 68 -15.21 -7.28 3.51
C LEU A 68 -13.70 -7.48 3.58
N ALA A 69 -13.06 -7.81 2.45
CA ALA A 69 -11.61 -7.86 2.39
C ALA A 69 -10.98 -6.51 2.76
N THR A 70 -11.51 -5.39 2.26
CA THR A 70 -11.01 -4.05 2.59
C THR A 70 -11.19 -3.71 4.07
N LEU A 71 -12.33 -4.08 4.66
CA LEU A 71 -12.63 -3.82 6.07
C LEU A 71 -11.81 -4.69 7.03
N LEU A 72 -11.55 -5.94 6.67
CA LEU A 72 -10.99 -6.95 7.57
C LEU A 72 -9.56 -7.35 7.24
N VAL A 73 -8.94 -6.77 6.19
CA VAL A 73 -7.57 -7.13 5.81
C VAL A 73 -6.61 -6.86 6.98
N PRO A 74 -5.82 -7.88 7.39
CA PRO A 74 -4.78 -7.70 8.39
C PRO A 74 -3.70 -6.72 7.89
N PRO A 75 -3.15 -5.85 8.76
CA PRO A 75 -2.15 -4.85 8.34
C PRO A 75 -0.97 -5.39 7.57
N LYS A 76 -0.41 -6.50 8.04
CA LYS A 76 0.71 -7.15 7.34
C LYS A 76 0.31 -7.71 5.97
N ALA A 77 -0.85 -8.37 5.87
CA ALA A 77 -1.32 -8.94 4.62
C ALA A 77 -1.60 -7.85 3.57
N TRP A 78 -2.15 -6.72 4.00
CA TRP A 78 -2.32 -5.55 3.14
C TRP A 78 -0.97 -4.95 2.71
N ALA A 79 -0.07 -4.70 3.65
CA ALA A 79 1.26 -4.18 3.37
C ALA A 79 2.02 -5.05 2.35
N ASP A 80 2.02 -6.37 2.52
CA ASP A 80 2.66 -7.31 1.59
C ASP A 80 1.98 -7.30 0.20
N SER A 81 0.67 -7.03 0.14
CA SER A 81 -0.09 -6.98 -1.12
C SER A 81 0.17 -5.73 -1.96
N LEU A 82 0.54 -4.60 -1.34
CA LEU A 82 0.85 -3.34 -2.05
C LEU A 82 1.94 -3.53 -3.12
N ALA A 83 2.91 -4.41 -2.86
CA ALA A 83 3.95 -4.75 -3.83
C ALA A 83 3.39 -5.34 -5.14
N PHE A 84 2.25 -6.03 -5.09
CA PHE A 84 1.64 -6.72 -6.22
C PHE A 84 0.54 -5.91 -6.91
N ILE A 85 0.05 -4.82 -6.31
CA ILE A 85 -0.90 -3.91 -6.99
C ILE A 85 -0.29 -3.37 -8.28
N ALA A 86 1.00 -3.03 -8.26
CA ALA A 86 1.71 -2.57 -9.46
C ALA A 86 1.79 -3.61 -10.59
N ALA A 87 1.59 -4.90 -10.28
CA ALA A 87 1.53 -5.96 -11.29
C ALA A 87 0.19 -5.98 -12.05
N THR A 88 -0.84 -5.27 -11.57
CA THR A 88 -2.16 -5.19 -12.20
C THR A 88 -2.23 -4.11 -13.30
N TRP A 89 -1.25 -3.22 -13.34
CA TRP A 89 -1.23 -2.10 -14.29
C TRP A 89 -0.69 -2.53 -15.66
N GLN A 90 -1.27 -1.96 -16.71
CA GLN A 90 -0.76 -2.13 -18.07
C GLN A 90 0.43 -1.19 -18.30
N ASP A 91 1.46 -1.63 -19.03
CA ASP A 91 2.70 -0.87 -19.29
C ASP A 91 2.39 0.48 -19.94
N ASP A 92 1.52 0.47 -20.93
CA ASP A 92 1.13 1.64 -21.71
C ASP A 92 0.47 2.70 -20.81
N LEU A 93 -0.24 2.31 -19.75
CA LEU A 93 -0.87 3.25 -18.82
C LEU A 93 0.15 4.05 -18.00
N ILE A 94 1.31 3.47 -17.65
CA ILE A 94 2.36 4.19 -16.90
C ILE A 94 3.00 5.27 -17.79
N GLU A 95 3.04 5.02 -19.11
CA GLU A 95 3.59 5.94 -20.10
C GLU A 95 2.61 7.04 -20.49
N ASP A 96 1.35 6.66 -20.72
CA ASP A 96 0.33 7.51 -21.32
C ASP A 96 -0.40 8.40 -20.29
N ASP A 97 -0.68 7.87 -19.09
CA ASP A 97 -1.48 8.54 -18.05
C ASP A 97 -1.09 8.05 -16.63
N PRO A 98 0.12 8.39 -16.16
CA PRO A 98 0.61 7.96 -14.84
C PRO A 98 -0.23 8.51 -13.68
N GLU A 99 -0.81 9.70 -13.84
CA GLU A 99 -1.67 10.34 -12.84
C GLU A 99 -2.93 9.50 -12.58
N ARG A 100 -3.56 8.95 -13.63
CA ARG A 100 -4.69 8.03 -13.46
C ARG A 100 -4.34 6.79 -12.62
N ILE A 101 -3.13 6.26 -12.76
CA ILE A 101 -2.68 5.13 -11.93
C ILE A 101 -2.49 5.59 -10.48
N ALA A 102 -1.89 6.76 -10.27
CA ALA A 102 -1.68 7.33 -8.94
C ALA A 102 -3.01 7.63 -8.23
N GLU A 103 -4.01 8.16 -8.94
CA GLU A 103 -5.37 8.37 -8.43
C GLU A 103 -6.06 7.05 -8.06
N SER A 104 -5.92 6.01 -8.89
CA SER A 104 -6.46 4.68 -8.57
C SER A 104 -5.81 4.08 -7.34
N LEU A 105 -4.48 4.22 -7.22
CA LEU A 105 -3.73 3.78 -6.04
C LEU A 105 -4.14 4.59 -4.79
N PHE A 106 -4.35 5.90 -4.94
CA PHE A 106 -4.86 6.77 -3.89
C PHE A 106 -6.24 6.28 -3.41
N ALA A 107 -7.19 6.07 -4.31
CA ALA A 107 -8.53 5.58 -3.97
C ALA A 107 -8.48 4.23 -3.23
N HIS A 108 -7.58 3.33 -3.63
CA HIS A 108 -7.36 2.07 -2.93
C HIS A 108 -6.82 2.27 -1.51
N ILE A 109 -5.69 2.99 -1.36
CA ILE A 109 -5.05 3.18 -0.05
C ILE A 109 -5.98 3.96 0.87
N HIS A 110 -6.59 5.04 0.39
CA HIS A 110 -7.55 5.82 1.15
C HIS A 110 -8.76 4.97 1.57
N GLY A 111 -9.31 4.17 0.65
CA GLY A 111 -10.43 3.27 0.93
C GLY A 111 -10.14 2.22 2.00
N VAL A 112 -8.91 1.72 2.10
CA VAL A 112 -8.49 0.75 3.14
C VAL A 112 -8.18 1.42 4.48
N VAL A 113 -7.44 2.53 4.44
CA VAL A 113 -6.95 3.27 5.62
C VAL A 113 -8.11 3.94 6.36
N PHE A 114 -9.07 4.49 5.63
CA PHE A 114 -10.23 5.19 6.18
C PHE A 114 -11.53 4.39 6.02
N SER A 115 -11.44 3.06 5.89
CA SER A 115 -12.60 2.18 5.80
C SER A 115 -13.46 2.18 7.06
N THR A 116 -12.88 2.55 8.21
CA THR A 116 -13.52 2.62 9.53
C THR A 116 -13.04 3.86 10.29
N ASP A 117 -13.79 4.27 11.31
CA ASP A 117 -13.39 5.34 12.24
C ASP A 117 -12.36 4.88 13.30
N ASP A 118 -11.84 3.65 13.19
CA ASP A 118 -10.89 3.06 14.14
C ASP A 118 -9.48 3.59 13.89
N GLU A 119 -9.05 4.53 14.74
CA GLU A 119 -7.72 5.14 14.68
C GLU A 119 -6.59 4.16 14.99
N GLU A 120 -6.79 3.18 15.87
CA GLU A 120 -5.77 2.18 16.19
C GLU A 120 -5.50 1.31 14.96
N ARG A 121 -6.57 0.81 14.32
CA ARG A 121 -6.47 0.04 13.08
C ARG A 121 -5.80 0.87 11.98
N ARG A 122 -6.18 2.14 11.83
CA ARG A 122 -5.58 3.05 10.85
C ARG A 122 -4.07 3.16 11.06
N ASN A 123 -3.63 3.36 12.30
CA ASN A 123 -2.21 3.46 12.62
C ASN A 123 -1.47 2.14 12.37
N GLU A 124 -2.07 1.00 12.70
CA GLU A 124 -1.47 -0.31 12.42
C GLU A 124 -1.30 -0.56 10.92
N LEU A 125 -2.31 -0.23 10.10
CA LEU A 125 -2.26 -0.32 8.64
C LEU A 125 -1.11 0.53 8.09
N LEU A 126 -1.07 1.81 8.44
CA LEU A 126 -0.09 2.77 7.94
C LEU A 126 1.34 2.41 8.38
N ALA A 127 1.52 2.00 9.64
CA ALA A 127 2.81 1.57 10.15
C ALA A 127 3.30 0.28 9.46
N ALA A 128 2.41 -0.70 9.24
CA ALA A 128 2.77 -1.94 8.55
C ALA A 128 3.14 -1.70 7.07
N ALA A 129 2.35 -0.88 6.36
CA ALA A 129 2.61 -0.54 4.97
C ALA A 129 3.93 0.22 4.80
N SER A 130 4.11 1.31 5.54
CA SER A 130 5.27 2.19 5.40
C SER A 130 6.59 1.58 5.89
N ALA A 131 6.54 0.52 6.70
CA ALA A 131 7.73 -0.26 7.06
C ALA A 131 8.36 -1.00 5.87
N THR A 132 7.63 -1.19 4.77
CA THR A 132 8.10 -1.87 3.55
C THR A 132 8.63 -0.90 2.50
N ASP A 133 9.60 -1.32 1.67
CA ASP A 133 10.14 -0.47 0.60
C ASP A 133 9.08 -0.09 -0.44
N HIS A 134 8.21 -1.05 -0.76
CA HIS A 134 7.10 -0.85 -1.70
C HIS A 134 5.96 -0.03 -1.12
N GLY A 135 5.71 -0.10 0.18
CA GLY A 135 4.77 0.80 0.83
C GLY A 135 5.28 2.25 0.86
N ALA A 136 6.57 2.46 1.20
CA ALA A 136 7.17 3.79 1.12
C ALA A 136 7.11 4.36 -0.31
N THR A 137 7.37 3.53 -1.31
CA THR A 137 7.24 3.91 -2.73
C THR A 137 5.80 4.19 -3.12
N ALA A 138 4.83 3.42 -2.61
CA ALA A 138 3.41 3.69 -2.80
C ALA A 138 3.04 5.07 -2.24
N PHE A 139 3.36 5.38 -0.98
CA PHE A 139 3.07 6.70 -0.41
C PHE A 139 3.77 7.84 -1.16
N ALA A 140 5.01 7.65 -1.62
CA ALA A 140 5.70 8.62 -2.47
C ALA A 140 4.95 8.89 -3.79
N ILE A 141 4.36 7.86 -4.42
CA ILE A 141 3.49 8.03 -5.61
C ILE A 141 2.31 8.94 -5.26
N LEU A 142 1.64 8.72 -4.13
CA LEU A 142 0.50 9.54 -3.73
C LEU A 142 0.93 11.00 -3.49
N PHE A 143 2.05 11.19 -2.79
CA PHE A 143 2.59 12.51 -2.48
C PHE A 143 3.06 13.28 -3.72
N SER A 144 3.49 12.57 -4.77
CA SER A 144 3.87 13.18 -6.05
C SER A 144 2.72 13.91 -6.77
N MET A 145 1.47 13.64 -6.38
CA MET A 145 0.29 14.34 -6.92
C MET A 145 0.09 15.74 -6.33
N ALA A 146 0.72 16.04 -5.19
CA ALA A 146 0.61 17.33 -4.49
C ALA A 146 1.93 17.71 -3.79
N PRO A 147 3.05 17.79 -4.53
CA PRO A 147 4.36 17.88 -3.91
C PRO A 147 4.57 19.19 -3.12
N LYS A 148 3.95 20.29 -3.54
CA LYS A 148 4.00 21.58 -2.82
C LYS A 148 3.36 21.45 -1.45
N GLU A 149 2.14 20.92 -1.39
CA GLU A 149 1.39 20.66 -0.17
C GLU A 149 2.14 19.71 0.77
N ILE A 150 2.79 18.68 0.22
CA ILE A 150 3.55 17.72 1.02
C ILE A 150 4.78 18.36 1.66
N LEU A 151 5.45 19.30 0.98
CA LEU A 151 6.53 20.08 1.59
C LEU A 151 6.03 21.01 2.70
N GLU A 152 4.88 21.67 2.51
CA GLU A 152 4.25 22.48 3.55
C GLU A 152 3.95 21.61 4.79
N VAL A 153 3.32 20.45 4.59
CA VAL A 153 3.04 19.48 5.66
C VAL A 153 4.34 19.03 6.35
N ALA A 154 5.40 18.75 5.59
CA ALA A 154 6.70 18.40 6.17
C ALA A 154 7.24 19.51 7.07
N GLY A 155 7.24 20.77 6.59
CA GLY A 155 7.64 21.94 7.38
C GLY A 155 6.79 22.13 8.64
N GLU A 156 5.48 21.90 8.55
CA GLU A 156 4.59 21.93 9.70
C GLU A 156 4.93 20.83 10.73
N ILE A 157 5.17 19.60 10.27
CA ILE A 157 5.50 18.46 11.15
C ILE A 157 6.83 18.70 11.85
N ILE A 158 7.83 19.24 11.15
CA ILE A 158 9.13 19.56 11.73
C ILE A 158 9.00 20.66 12.80
N SER A 159 8.18 21.68 12.53
CA SER A 159 8.04 22.83 13.43
C SER A 159 7.16 22.56 14.65
N LYS A 160 6.11 21.74 14.52
CA LYS A 160 5.06 21.56 15.54
C LYS A 160 4.90 20.11 16.02
N GLY A 161 5.54 19.13 15.37
CA GLY A 161 5.37 17.70 15.58
C GLY A 161 4.21 17.10 14.76
N PRO A 162 4.05 15.77 14.73
CA PRO A 162 3.08 15.08 13.85
C PRO A 162 1.61 15.22 14.30
N TYR A 163 1.35 15.65 15.53
CA TYR A 163 0.00 15.86 16.07
C TYR A 163 -0.60 17.22 15.67
N LEU A 164 -0.35 17.63 14.43
CA LEU A 164 -0.98 18.80 13.84
C LEU A 164 -2.49 18.59 13.78
N THR A 165 -3.22 19.60 14.25
CA THR A 165 -4.65 19.79 13.90
C THR A 165 -4.79 20.75 12.71
N GLY A 166 -3.66 21.01 12.01
CA GLY A 166 -3.52 22.03 10.99
C GLY A 166 -4.37 21.72 9.77
N GLN A 167 -5.38 22.56 9.54
CA GLN A 167 -5.96 22.75 8.22
C GLN A 167 -4.83 23.30 7.33
N THR A 168 -4.25 22.47 6.47
CA THR A 168 -3.54 23.02 5.33
C THR A 168 -4.57 23.82 4.51
N SER A 169 -4.12 24.86 3.82
CA SER A 169 -5.01 25.66 2.97
C SER A 169 -5.47 24.90 1.70
N SER A 170 -5.04 23.65 1.54
CA SER A 170 -5.25 22.83 0.35
C SER A 170 -6.44 21.88 0.53
N ASP A 171 -7.34 21.89 -0.45
CA ASP A 171 -8.46 20.96 -0.57
C ASP A 171 -8.01 19.56 -1.07
N ASN A 172 -6.71 19.25 -1.07
CA ASN A 172 -6.21 17.98 -1.59
C ASN A 172 -6.36 16.83 -0.58
N ASP A 173 -7.10 15.79 -0.97
CA ASP A 173 -7.39 14.61 -0.15
C ASP A 173 -6.14 13.80 0.25
N VAL A 174 -4.96 14.09 -0.32
CA VAL A 174 -3.69 13.46 0.09
C VAL A 174 -3.18 13.97 1.44
N VAL A 175 -3.52 15.20 1.84
CA VAL A 175 -2.99 15.80 3.07
C VAL A 175 -3.44 15.05 4.32
N PRO A 176 -4.74 14.71 4.52
CA PRO A 176 -5.16 13.91 5.66
C PRO A 176 -4.42 12.57 5.76
N LEU A 177 -4.14 11.92 4.62
CA LEU A 177 -3.37 10.68 4.58
C LEU A 177 -1.90 10.90 4.97
N ALA A 178 -1.27 11.98 4.49
CA ALA A 178 0.10 12.34 4.84
C ALA A 178 0.26 12.56 6.35
N ILE A 179 -0.66 13.32 6.96
CA ILE A 179 -0.68 13.56 8.40
C ILE A 179 -0.89 12.25 9.16
N ALA A 180 -1.85 11.42 8.74
CA ALA A 180 -2.09 10.13 9.38
C ALA A 180 -0.87 9.21 9.29
N LEU A 181 -0.15 9.21 8.16
CA LEU A 181 1.10 8.44 8.01
C LEU A 181 2.17 8.92 9.00
N ALA A 182 2.39 10.24 9.10
CA ALA A 182 3.37 10.82 10.01
C ALA A 182 3.04 10.55 11.49
N GLN A 183 1.76 10.49 11.85
CA GLN A 183 1.32 10.12 13.19
C GLN A 183 1.52 8.63 13.48
N ALA A 184 1.29 7.77 12.48
CA ALA A 184 1.43 6.33 12.62
C ALA A 184 2.90 5.88 12.63
N SER A 185 3.77 6.51 11.83
CA SER A 185 5.19 6.16 11.72
C SER A 185 6.05 7.31 11.20
N GLU A 186 6.87 7.88 12.07
CA GLU A 186 7.89 8.89 11.71
C GLU A 186 8.90 8.34 10.69
N ASP A 187 9.38 7.11 10.88
CA ASP A 187 10.28 6.43 9.92
C ASP A 187 9.58 6.19 8.58
N GLY A 188 8.31 5.78 8.61
CA GLY A 188 7.49 5.58 7.41
C GLY A 188 7.29 6.86 6.60
N TRP A 189 7.03 7.96 7.30
CA TRP A 189 6.94 9.30 6.72
C TRP A 189 8.25 9.74 6.07
N ASP A 190 9.36 9.67 6.80
CA ASP A 190 10.67 10.04 6.28
C ASP A 190 11.07 9.20 5.06
N ARG A 191 10.80 7.89 5.09
CA ARG A 191 11.09 7.00 3.94
C ARG A 191 10.27 7.35 2.71
N ALA A 192 8.98 7.68 2.87
CA ALA A 192 8.15 8.13 1.75
C ALA A 192 8.63 9.46 1.17
N LEU A 193 9.03 10.40 2.04
CA LEU A 193 9.59 11.68 1.63
C LEU A 193 10.92 11.52 0.88
N PHE A 194 11.85 10.69 1.38
CA PHE A 194 13.14 10.45 0.70
C PHE A 194 12.98 9.70 -0.61
N GLU A 195 11.92 8.89 -0.75
CA GLU A 195 11.62 8.22 -2.00
C GLU A 195 11.11 9.22 -3.05
N LEU A 196 10.27 10.19 -2.65
CA LEU A 196 9.81 11.29 -3.51
C LEU A 196 10.93 12.31 -3.82
N PHE A 197 11.69 12.69 -2.79
CA PHE A 197 12.73 13.70 -2.86
C PHE A 197 14.10 13.11 -2.47
N PRO A 198 14.79 12.42 -3.38
CA PRO A 198 15.99 11.64 -3.07
C PRO A 198 17.22 12.47 -2.72
N GLU A 199 17.21 13.78 -2.99
CA GLU A 199 18.34 14.66 -2.67
C GLU A 199 18.37 15.09 -1.21
N PHE A 200 17.25 14.99 -0.50
CA PHE A 200 17.17 15.31 0.91
C PHE A 200 17.82 14.22 1.75
N ARG A 201 18.63 14.64 2.72
CA ARG A 201 19.31 13.72 3.65
C ARG A 201 18.63 13.67 5.00
N HIS A 202 17.96 14.76 5.36
CA HIS A 202 17.17 14.89 6.57
C HIS A 202 15.85 15.60 6.24
N SER A 203 14.76 15.19 6.88
CA SER A 203 13.47 15.87 6.71
C SER A 203 13.55 17.34 7.11
N ALA A 204 14.42 17.71 8.07
CA ALA A 204 14.74 19.10 8.41
C ALA A 204 15.19 19.97 7.22
N ASP A 205 15.86 19.38 6.23
CA ASP A 205 16.31 20.09 5.02
C ASP A 205 15.12 20.49 4.12
N LEU A 206 13.93 19.87 4.28
CA LEU A 206 12.69 20.22 3.57
C LEU A 206 12.06 21.51 4.09
N ALA A 207 12.31 21.89 5.35
CA ALA A 207 11.73 23.10 5.94
C ALA A 207 12.30 24.39 5.34
N ASP A 208 13.52 24.31 4.78
CA ASP A 208 14.20 25.41 4.08
C ASP A 208 13.94 25.37 2.56
N ALA A 209 13.19 24.37 2.09
CA ALA A 209 12.99 24.09 0.67
C ALA A 209 11.74 24.82 0.17
N GLU A 210 11.91 26.05 -0.32
CA GLU A 210 10.83 26.85 -0.90
C GLU A 210 10.58 26.44 -2.36
N TYR A 211 9.34 26.08 -2.70
CA TYR A 211 8.88 26.03 -4.08
C TYR A 211 8.66 27.45 -4.57
N ASP A 212 9.31 27.82 -5.67
CA ASP A 212 8.99 29.07 -6.34
C ASP A 212 7.55 28.99 -6.91
N ASP A 213 6.80 30.07 -6.74
CA ASP A 213 5.47 30.22 -7.32
C ASP A 213 5.53 30.70 -8.78
N ASP A 214 6.71 31.13 -9.25
CA ASP A 214 6.97 31.41 -10.65
C ASP A 214 6.99 30.09 -11.46
N PRO A 215 6.04 29.87 -12.40
CA PRO A 215 6.01 28.67 -13.23
C PRO A 215 7.20 28.56 -14.19
N ASP A 216 7.93 29.64 -14.43
CA ASP A 216 9.11 29.68 -15.31
C ASP A 216 10.43 29.53 -14.53
N ALA A 217 10.40 29.48 -13.19
CA ALA A 217 11.59 29.25 -12.37
C ALA A 217 12.07 27.80 -12.49
N GLU A 218 13.40 27.61 -12.55
CA GLU A 218 13.96 26.26 -12.49
C GLU A 218 13.63 25.63 -11.12
N PRO A 219 13.11 24.38 -11.07
CA PRO A 219 12.83 23.70 -9.81
C PRO A 219 14.11 23.64 -8.97
N SER A 220 14.08 24.30 -7.81
CA SER A 220 15.17 24.25 -6.82
C SER A 220 15.35 22.86 -6.22
N ILE A 221 14.30 22.04 -6.30
CA ILE A 221 14.19 20.72 -5.69
C ILE A 221 13.96 19.66 -6.78
N LEU A 222 14.87 18.69 -6.87
CA LEU A 222 14.72 17.55 -7.78
C LEU A 222 13.82 16.48 -7.15
N GLN A 223 12.52 16.55 -7.46
CA GLN A 223 11.56 15.50 -7.14
C GLN A 223 11.54 14.39 -8.20
N ARG A 224 11.29 13.14 -7.77
CA ARG A 224 10.92 12.08 -8.72
C ARG A 224 9.53 12.35 -9.28
N SER A 225 9.37 12.13 -10.59
CA SER A 225 8.06 12.16 -11.22
C SER A 225 7.19 10.97 -10.78
N THR A 226 5.86 11.13 -10.83
CA THR A 226 4.89 10.05 -10.60
C THR A 226 5.21 8.83 -11.46
N ARG A 227 5.49 9.04 -12.75
CA ARG A 227 5.91 8.00 -13.69
C ARG A 227 7.15 7.23 -13.23
N GLU A 228 8.19 7.92 -12.78
CA GLU A 228 9.40 7.27 -12.27
C GLU A 228 9.09 6.39 -11.06
N LEU A 229 8.31 6.92 -10.11
CA LEU A 229 7.91 6.19 -8.91
C LEU A 229 7.06 4.95 -9.21
N LEU A 230 6.12 5.05 -10.16
CA LEU A 230 5.34 3.91 -10.65
C LEU A 230 6.25 2.80 -11.20
N TYR A 231 7.25 3.16 -12.01
CA TYR A 231 8.23 2.20 -12.50
C TYR A 231 9.08 1.57 -11.39
N ARG A 232 9.40 2.33 -10.35
CA ARG A 232 10.16 1.83 -9.20
C ARG A 232 9.34 0.83 -8.40
N LEU A 233 8.09 1.14 -8.09
CA LEU A 233 7.17 0.21 -7.42
C LEU A 233 7.01 -1.07 -8.23
N ARG A 234 6.86 -0.95 -9.56
CA ARG A 234 6.75 -2.11 -10.44
C ARG A 234 7.98 -3.01 -10.43
N LYS A 235 9.18 -2.45 -10.25
CA LYS A 235 10.44 -3.23 -10.12
C LYS A 235 10.56 -3.94 -8.76
N GLN A 236 9.82 -3.49 -7.74
CA GLN A 236 9.80 -4.12 -6.43
C GLN A 236 8.84 -5.30 -6.34
N VAL A 237 7.94 -5.47 -7.32
CA VAL A 237 7.05 -6.64 -7.43
C VAL A 237 7.89 -7.92 -7.33
N PRO A 238 7.69 -8.74 -6.28
CA PRO A 238 8.45 -9.97 -6.14
C PRO A 238 8.21 -10.90 -7.33
N SER A 239 9.27 -11.32 -8.00
CA SER A 239 9.17 -12.37 -9.01
C SER A 239 8.60 -13.64 -8.36
N THR A 240 7.54 -14.22 -8.94
CA THR A 240 6.91 -15.47 -8.46
C THR A 240 7.85 -16.68 -8.47
N ARG A 241 9.05 -16.57 -9.07
CA ARG A 241 10.15 -17.54 -8.95
C ARG A 241 10.87 -17.51 -7.60
N SER A 242 10.74 -16.43 -6.83
CA SER A 242 11.46 -16.18 -5.58
C SER A 242 10.65 -16.53 -4.33
N ALA A 243 9.35 -16.82 -4.48
CA ALA A 243 8.55 -17.40 -3.41
C ALA A 243 9.12 -18.79 -3.10
N ALA A 244 9.92 -18.88 -2.04
CA ALA A 244 10.61 -20.08 -1.62
C ALA A 244 9.63 -21.25 -1.57
N LYS A 245 9.84 -22.26 -2.42
CA LYS A 245 9.18 -23.56 -2.27
C LYS A 245 9.46 -24.07 -0.85
N PRO A 246 8.44 -24.35 -0.03
CA PRO A 246 8.65 -25.07 1.21
C PRO A 246 9.18 -26.45 0.84
N GLY A 247 10.48 -26.71 1.08
CA GLY A 247 11.05 -28.04 0.86
C GLY A 247 12.30 -28.13 -0.03
N SER A 248 13.07 -27.05 -0.23
CA SER A 248 14.45 -27.20 -0.74
C SER A 248 15.34 -27.89 0.30
N ARG A 249 15.20 -29.21 0.45
CA ARG A 249 16.23 -30.06 1.05
C ARG A 249 17.53 -29.79 0.30
N ARG A 250 18.55 -29.32 1.02
CA ARG A 250 19.93 -29.30 0.55
C ARG A 250 20.26 -30.72 0.10
N SER A 251 20.43 -30.90 -1.21
CA SER A 251 20.99 -32.14 -1.77
C SER A 251 22.45 -32.20 -1.32
N MET A 252 22.69 -32.83 -0.18
CA MET A 252 24.01 -33.31 0.21
C MET A 252 24.40 -34.37 -0.81
N GLY A 253 25.41 -34.05 -1.62
CA GLY A 253 25.89 -34.91 -2.68
C GLY A 253 26.28 -36.29 -2.14
N THR A 254 25.58 -37.32 -2.60
CA THR A 254 26.04 -38.70 -2.52
C THR A 254 26.91 -38.99 -3.73
N LYS A 255 28.23 -38.79 -3.59
CA LYS A 255 29.22 -39.53 -4.37
C LYS A 255 29.25 -40.97 -3.85
N ILE A 256 28.40 -41.88 -4.34
CA ILE A 256 28.71 -43.31 -4.27
C ILE A 256 27.99 -44.03 -5.43
N PHE A 257 28.79 -44.55 -6.36
CA PHE A 257 28.45 -45.35 -7.56
C PHE A 257 27.90 -44.61 -8.78
N SER A 258 28.83 -44.17 -9.65
CA SER A 258 29.00 -44.60 -11.07
C SER A 258 29.99 -43.68 -11.78
#